data_AF-A0A923R2B9-F1
#
_entry.id   AF-A0A923R2B9-F1
#
_cell.length_a   1.000
_cell.length_b   1.000
_cell.length_c   1.000
_cell.angle_alpha   90.00
_cell.angle_beta   90.00
_cell.angle_gamma   90.00
#
_symmetry.space_group_name_H-M   'P 1'
#
loop_
_entity.id
_entity.type
_entity.pdbx_description
1 polymer ?
#
loop_
_entity_poly.entity_id
_entity_poly.type
_entity_poly.pdbx_seq_one_letter_code
_entity_poly.pdbx_strand_id
1 'polypeptide(L)'
;DELNGIFNRWAKVPITDKEVLKLVQQAMAPSKEILQNVLNGREDEHSSYFNNICSSVCEYAFGSQTQQTATTKGTLFGAYNAITGYFQNVKDYKNEEAKVKSILFGTGFNKSQNAFRLCTEFEKMEN
;
A
#
# COMPACT_ATOMS: atom_id res chain seq x y z
N ASP A 1 -7.95 -21.37 -2.89
CA ASP A 1 -8.26 -20.46 -1.77
C ASP A 1 -8.77 -19.12 -2.27
N GLU A 2 -9.77 -18.57 -1.58
CA GLU A 2 -10.50 -17.34 -1.94
C GLU A 2 -9.55 -16.15 -2.18
N LEU A 3 -8.55 -15.96 -1.31
CA LEU A 3 -7.53 -14.91 -1.43
C LEU A 3 -6.70 -15.02 -2.72
N ASN A 4 -6.29 -16.24 -3.10
CA ASN A 4 -5.56 -16.44 -4.36
C ASN A 4 -6.44 -16.05 -5.57
N GLY A 5 -7.74 -16.32 -5.49
CA GLY A 5 -8.70 -15.86 -6.50
C GLY A 5 -8.75 -14.33 -6.61
N ILE A 6 -8.80 -13.63 -5.47
CA ILE A 6 -8.81 -12.17 -5.41
C ILE A 6 -7.52 -11.58 -6.00
N PHE A 7 -6.35 -12.06 -5.57
CA PHE A 7 -5.07 -11.56 -6.06
C PHE A 7 -4.86 -11.82 -7.56
N ASN A 8 -5.32 -12.96 -8.06
CA ASN A 8 -5.27 -13.27 -9.50
C ASN A 8 -6.16 -12.34 -10.34
N ARG A 9 -7.25 -11.80 -9.77
CA ARG A 9 -8.05 -10.77 -10.45
C ARG A 9 -7.34 -9.42 -10.39
N TRP A 10 -6.85 -9.02 -9.23
CA TRP A 10 -6.13 -7.74 -9.07
C TRP A 10 -4.87 -7.64 -9.92
N ALA A 11 -4.21 -8.77 -10.22
CA ALA A 11 -3.08 -8.81 -11.15
C ALA A 11 -3.45 -8.48 -12.60
N LYS A 12 -4.74 -8.37 -12.93
CA LYS A 12 -5.27 -8.00 -14.25
C LYS A 12 -5.96 -6.64 -14.26
N VAL A 13 -6.18 -6.03 -13.08
CA VAL A 13 -6.79 -4.70 -12.96
C VAL A 13 -5.67 -3.66 -13.15
N PRO A 14 -5.72 -2.85 -14.22
CA PRO A 14 -4.72 -1.81 -14.44
C PRO A 14 -4.87 -0.71 -13.37
N ILE A 15 -3.74 -0.09 -13.01
CA ILE A 15 -3.72 1.07 -12.12
C ILE A 15 -2.60 2.03 -12.57
N THR A 16 -2.88 3.33 -12.55
CA THR A 16 -1.93 4.38 -12.89
C THR A 16 -1.04 4.76 -11.72
N ASP A 17 0.12 5.36 -11.97
CA ASP A 17 1.03 5.82 -10.92
C ASP A 17 0.36 6.79 -9.93
N LYS A 18 -0.56 7.64 -10.43
CA LYS A 18 -1.33 8.58 -9.60
C LYS A 18 -2.29 7.85 -8.66
N GLU A 19 -2.94 6.79 -9.13
CA GLU A 19 -3.84 5.97 -8.32
C GLU A 19 -3.06 5.14 -7.31
N VAL A 20 -1.88 4.61 -7.68
CA VAL A 20 -0.96 3.96 -6.74
C VAL A 20 -0.61 4.92 -5.61
N LEU A 21 -0.17 6.14 -5.92
CA LEU A 21 0.15 7.15 -4.91
C LEU A 21 -1.05 7.44 -4.00
N LYS A 22 -2.25 7.62 -4.57
CA LYS A 22 -3.46 7.88 -3.79
C LYS A 22 -3.81 6.72 -2.86
N LEU A 23 -3.71 5.48 -3.34
CA LEU A 23 -3.98 4.27 -2.56
C LEU A 23 -2.96 4.13 -1.42
N VAL A 24 -1.67 4.38 -1.69
CA VAL A 24 -0.61 4.41 -0.68
C VAL A 24 -0.89 5.46 0.39
N GLN A 25 -1.20 6.70 0.02
CA GLN A 25 -1.50 7.77 0.98
C GLN A 25 -2.68 7.41 1.87
N GLN A 26 -3.77 6.88 1.30
CA GLN A 26 -4.94 6.46 2.06
C GLN A 26 -4.65 5.29 3.00
N ALA A 27 -3.92 4.28 2.53
CA ALA A 27 -3.55 3.12 3.35
C ALA A 27 -2.65 3.54 4.51
N MET A 28 -1.65 4.40 4.24
CA MET A 28 -0.59 4.75 5.18
C MET A 28 -0.98 5.85 6.16
N ALA A 29 -2.07 6.60 5.93
CA ALA A 29 -2.55 7.66 6.82
C ALA A 29 -2.61 7.22 8.30
N PRO A 30 -1.87 7.87 9.22
CA PRO A 30 -1.71 7.38 10.60
C PRO A 30 -2.96 7.59 11.47
N SER A 31 -3.87 8.45 11.03
CA SER A 31 -5.11 8.77 11.75
C SER A 31 -6.24 9.06 10.75
N LYS A 32 -7.48 9.12 11.27
CA LYS A 32 -8.65 9.53 10.48
C LYS A 32 -8.52 10.96 9.96
N GLU A 33 -7.91 11.85 10.74
CA GLU A 33 -7.67 13.24 10.36
C GLU A 33 -6.75 13.32 9.13
N ILE A 34 -5.60 12.64 9.16
CA ILE A 34 -4.70 12.63 8.00
C ILE A 34 -5.36 11.95 6.80
N LEU A 35 -6.17 10.91 7.00
CA LEU A 35 -6.94 10.33 5.92
C LEU A 35 -7.91 11.35 5.30
N GLN A 36 -8.57 12.17 6.10
CA GLN A 36 -9.44 13.24 5.60
C GLN A 36 -8.64 14.30 4.83
N ASN A 37 -7.44 14.66 5.29
CA ASN A 37 -6.57 15.58 4.56
C ASN A 37 -6.20 15.03 3.18
N VAL A 38 -5.83 13.75 3.11
CA VAL A 38 -5.59 13.05 1.84
C VAL A 38 -6.83 13.08 0.95
N LEU A 39 -8.02 12.79 1.47
CA LEU A 39 -9.26 12.77 0.68
C LEU A 39 -9.64 14.16 0.17
N ASN A 40 -9.40 15.21 0.97
CA ASN A 40 -9.71 16.60 0.65
C ASN A 40 -8.60 17.31 -0.16
N GLY A 41 -7.47 16.65 -0.45
CA GLY A 41 -6.35 17.23 -1.19
C GLY A 41 -5.55 18.28 -0.40
N ARG A 42 -5.58 18.24 0.94
CA ARG A 42 -4.85 19.15 1.83
C ARG A 42 -3.43 18.66 2.09
N GLU A 43 -2.63 18.59 1.04
CA GLU A 43 -1.26 18.03 1.09
C GLU A 43 -0.31 18.87 1.96
N ASP A 44 -0.57 20.17 2.09
CA ASP A 44 0.16 21.10 2.95
C ASP A 44 0.02 20.78 4.45
N GLU A 45 -1.04 20.05 4.84
CA GLU A 45 -1.27 19.59 6.20
C GLU A 45 -0.56 18.25 6.51
N HIS A 46 0.14 17.66 5.53
CA HIS A 46 0.87 16.41 5.73
C HIS A 46 2.20 16.63 6.46
N SER A 47 2.48 15.80 7.48
CA SER A 47 3.80 15.80 8.10
C SER A 47 4.86 15.25 7.14
N SER A 48 6.09 15.77 7.23
CA SER A 48 7.22 15.26 6.45
C SER A 48 7.44 13.76 6.66
N TYR A 49 7.22 13.26 7.88
CA TYR A 49 7.32 11.83 8.19
C TYR A 49 6.30 10.99 7.41
N PHE A 50 5.04 11.44 7.32
CA PHE A 50 4.02 10.75 6.54
C PHE A 50 4.35 10.76 5.03
N ASN A 51 4.79 11.92 4.50
CA ASN A 51 5.21 12.04 3.11
C ASN A 51 6.40 11.12 2.79
N ASN A 52 7.39 11.07 3.67
CA ASN A 52 8.56 10.19 3.49
C ASN A 52 8.17 8.71 3.46
N ILE A 53 7.26 8.28 4.34
CA ILE A 53 6.75 6.90 4.31
C ILE A 53 6.06 6.61 2.98
N CYS A 54 5.18 7.51 2.50
CA CYS A 54 4.49 7.31 1.23
C CYS A 54 5.49 7.26 0.06
N SER A 55 6.53 8.11 0.09
CA SER A 55 7.62 8.09 -0.89
C SER A 55 8.33 6.75 -0.89
N SER A 56 8.76 6.23 0.27
CA SER A 56 9.46 4.95 0.36
C SER A 56 8.62 3.76 -0.14
N VAL A 57 7.31 3.79 0.08
CA VAL A 57 6.40 2.76 -0.48
C VAL A 57 6.33 2.87 -2.01
N CYS A 58 6.25 4.09 -2.55
CA CYS A 58 6.21 4.31 -4.00
C CYS A 58 7.55 3.98 -4.66
N GLU A 59 8.68 4.34 -4.05
CA GLU A 59 10.03 3.96 -4.50
C GLU A 59 10.16 2.45 -4.57
N TYR A 60 9.65 1.72 -3.57
CA TYR A 60 9.60 0.26 -3.62
C TYR A 60 8.68 -0.25 -4.74
N ALA A 61 7.50 0.33 -4.91
CA ALA A 61 6.55 -0.01 -5.98
C ALA A 61 7.16 0.14 -7.38
N PHE A 62 7.92 1.20 -7.61
CA PHE A 62 8.41 1.56 -8.93
C PHE A 62 9.85 1.11 -9.21
N GLY A 63 10.63 0.81 -8.16
CA GLY A 63 12.05 0.46 -8.29
C GLY A 63 12.40 -1.00 -7.98
N SER A 64 11.64 -1.70 -7.13
CA SER A 64 11.99 -3.07 -6.74
C SER A 64 11.78 -4.05 -7.90
N GLN A 65 12.75 -4.94 -8.14
CA GLN A 65 12.64 -5.99 -9.17
C GLN A 65 11.40 -6.88 -8.97
N THR A 66 11.01 -7.13 -7.73
CA THR A 66 9.79 -7.91 -7.40
C THR A 66 8.49 -7.18 -7.77
N GLN A 67 8.54 -5.86 -7.95
CA GLN A 67 7.39 -5.06 -8.38
C GLN A 67 7.38 -4.81 -9.89
N GLN A 68 8.47 -5.12 -10.60
CA GLN A 68 8.58 -4.93 -12.05
C GLN A 68 8.19 -6.18 -12.87
N THR A 69 7.52 -7.15 -12.24
CA THR A 69 7.00 -8.35 -12.91
C THR A 69 5.67 -8.09 -13.62
N ALA A 70 5.26 -8.98 -14.53
CA ALA A 70 3.98 -8.86 -15.25
C ALA A 70 2.74 -8.90 -14.32
N THR A 71 2.85 -9.53 -13.15
CA THR A 71 1.74 -9.64 -12.20
C THR A 71 1.62 -8.45 -11.27
N THR A 72 2.65 -7.61 -11.18
CA THR A 72 2.73 -6.49 -10.23
C THR A 72 2.76 -5.14 -10.95
N LYS A 73 3.60 -4.98 -11.97
CA LYS A 73 3.83 -3.69 -12.62
C LYS A 73 2.55 -3.15 -13.26
N GLY A 74 2.11 -1.97 -12.80
CA GLY A 74 0.91 -1.31 -13.31
C GLY A 74 -0.39 -2.06 -12.99
N THR A 75 -0.38 -2.95 -11.99
CA THR A 75 -1.56 -3.73 -11.57
C THR A 75 -1.97 -3.36 -10.15
N LEU A 76 -3.26 -3.51 -9.84
CA LEU A 76 -3.78 -3.32 -8.50
C LEU A 76 -3.11 -4.27 -7.48
N PHE A 77 -2.77 -5.49 -7.90
CA PHE A 77 -2.02 -6.41 -7.06
C PHE A 77 -0.63 -5.86 -6.72
N GLY A 78 0.06 -5.22 -7.67
CA GLY A 78 1.33 -4.54 -7.41
C GLY A 78 1.19 -3.41 -6.39
N ALA A 79 0.14 -2.61 -6.47
CA ALA A 79 -0.13 -1.55 -5.48
C ALA A 79 -0.31 -2.13 -4.06
N TYR A 80 -1.10 -3.20 -3.93
CA TYR A 80 -1.27 -3.93 -2.67
C TYR A 80 0.06 -4.54 -2.18
N ASN A 81 0.81 -5.17 -3.08
CA ASN A 81 2.08 -5.82 -2.78
C ASN A 81 3.15 -4.81 -2.35
N ALA A 82 3.15 -3.59 -2.90
CA ALA A 82 4.07 -2.54 -2.49
C ALA A 82 3.82 -2.10 -1.03
N ILE A 83 2.56 -1.91 -0.64
CA ILE A 83 2.20 -1.49 0.74
C ILE A 83 2.57 -2.58 1.74
N THR A 84 2.22 -3.83 1.46
CA THR A 84 2.55 -4.96 2.35
C THR A 84 4.04 -5.26 2.36
N GLY A 85 4.69 -5.17 1.20
CA GLY A 85 6.12 -5.36 0.98
C GLY A 85 6.97 -4.30 1.66
N TYR A 86 6.51 -3.05 1.80
CA TYR A 86 7.19 -2.02 2.59
C TYR A 86 7.43 -2.49 4.03
N PHE A 87 6.41 -3.06 4.69
CA PHE A 87 6.55 -3.56 6.06
C PHE A 87 7.44 -4.80 6.16
N GLN A 88 7.65 -5.53 5.07
CA GLN A 88 8.48 -6.73 5.03
C GLN A 88 9.93 -6.42 4.68
N ASN A 89 10.18 -5.50 3.75
CA ASN A 89 11.47 -5.40 3.05
C ASN A 89 12.13 -4.02 3.16
N VAL A 90 11.38 -2.98 3.52
CA VAL A 90 11.88 -1.58 3.48
C VAL A 90 11.91 -0.96 4.86
N LYS A 91 10.85 -1.17 5.66
CA LYS A 91 10.76 -0.58 6.99
C LYS A 91 11.83 -1.18 7.90
N ASP A 92 12.61 -0.31 8.52
CA ASP A 92 13.54 -0.71 9.58
C ASP A 92 12.81 -1.06 10.87
N TYR A 93 13.27 -2.13 11.51
CA TYR A 93 12.80 -2.59 12.81
C TYR A 93 13.99 -2.79 13.74
N LYS A 94 13.73 -2.67 15.05
CA LYS A 94 14.76 -2.90 16.08
C LYS A 94 15.32 -4.32 16.02
N ASN A 95 14.49 -5.31 15.69
CA ASN A 95 14.84 -6.71 15.53
C ASN A 95 13.72 -7.46 14.77
N GLU A 96 14.00 -8.71 14.40
CA GLU A 96 13.05 -9.56 13.67
C GLU A 96 11.75 -9.83 14.44
N GLU A 97 11.81 -9.96 15.78
CA GLU A 97 10.59 -10.15 16.58
C GLU A 97 9.65 -8.94 16.47
N ALA A 98 10.19 -7.72 16.52
CA ALA A 98 9.41 -6.49 16.34
C ALA A 98 8.81 -6.41 14.93
N LYS A 99 9.53 -6.86 13.90
CA LYS A 99 9.04 -6.97 12.52
C LYS A 99 7.87 -7.95 12.42
N VAL A 100 8.05 -9.17 12.93
CA VAL A 100 6.99 -10.20 12.94
C VAL A 100 5.75 -9.69 13.67
N LYS A 101 5.93 -9.11 14.87
CA LYS A 101 4.82 -8.53 15.64
C LYS A 101 4.09 -7.42 14.87
N SER A 102 4.83 -6.55 14.19
CA SER A 102 4.23 -5.48 13.37
C SER A 102 3.40 -6.05 12.21
N ILE A 103 3.94 -7.03 11.48
CA ILE A 103 3.30 -7.60 10.29
C ILE A 103 2.07 -8.43 10.64
N LEU A 104 2.12 -9.21 11.73
CA LEU A 104 1.05 -10.14 12.09
C LEU A 104 -0.03 -9.51 12.98
N PHE A 105 0.34 -8.57 13.86
CA PHE A 105 -0.58 -8.08 14.89
C PHE A 105 -0.56 -6.56 15.09
N GLY A 106 0.37 -5.85 14.46
CA GLY A 106 0.65 -4.44 14.72
C GLY A 106 0.31 -3.52 13.55
N THR A 107 1.14 -2.49 13.38
CA THR A 107 0.93 -1.47 12.34
C THR A 107 0.94 -2.09 10.94
N GLY A 108 1.88 -2.99 10.63
CA GLY A 108 1.93 -3.66 9.34
C GLY A 108 0.66 -4.44 9.03
N PHE A 109 0.11 -5.15 10.02
CA PHE A 109 -1.16 -5.87 9.91
C PHE A 109 -2.33 -4.92 9.58
N ASN A 110 -2.50 -3.87 10.37
CA ASN A 110 -3.58 -2.90 10.19
C ASN A 110 -3.51 -2.19 8.83
N LYS A 111 -2.30 -1.87 8.36
CA LYS A 111 -2.07 -1.24 7.07
C LYS A 111 -2.33 -2.19 5.91
N SER A 112 -1.99 -3.46 6.06
CA SER A 112 -2.30 -4.51 5.09
C SER A 112 -3.81 -4.73 4.94
N GLN A 113 -4.56 -4.77 6.06
CA GLN A 113 -6.02 -4.87 6.02
C GLN A 113 -6.68 -3.66 5.36
N ASN A 114 -6.20 -2.45 5.67
CA ASN A 114 -6.69 -1.23 5.03
C ASN A 114 -6.41 -1.23 3.52
N ALA A 115 -5.20 -1.60 3.11
CA ALA A 115 -4.84 -1.71 1.70
C ALA A 115 -5.71 -2.74 0.96
N PHE A 116 -5.96 -3.90 1.59
CA PHE A 116 -6.83 -4.92 1.03
C PHE A 116 -8.24 -4.40 0.79
N ARG A 117 -8.83 -3.72 1.80
CA ARG A 117 -10.14 -3.07 1.66
C ARG A 117 -10.15 -2.04 0.54
N LEU A 118 -9.14 -1.16 0.49
CA LEU A 118 -9.05 -0.13 -0.56
C LEU A 118 -8.93 -0.73 -1.97
N CYS A 119 -8.13 -1.78 -2.15
CA CYS A 119 -8.01 -2.48 -3.42
C CYS A 119 -9.33 -3.17 -3.80
N THR A 120 -10.04 -3.75 -2.82
CA THR A 120 -11.34 -4.38 -3.06
C THR A 120 -12.37 -3.37 -3.54
N GLU A 121 -12.37 -2.15 -2.97
CA GLU A 121 -13.25 -1.08 -3.43
C GLU A 121 -12.81 -0.51 -4.79
N PHE A 122 -11.51 -0.39 -5.05
CA PHE A 122 -10.98 0.03 -6.35
C PHE A 122 -11.41 -0.93 -7.47
N GLU A 123 -11.26 -2.25 -7.28
CA GLU A 123 -11.69 -3.28 -8.23
C GLU A 123 -13.19 -3.13 -8.59
N LYS A 124 -14.04 -2.74 -7.63
CA LYS A 124 -15.48 -2.56 -7.87
C LYS A 124 -15.83 -1.29 -8.63
N MET A 125 -14.97 -0.27 -8.62
CA MET A 125 -15.22 1.00 -9.32
C MET A 125 -14.79 0.96 -10.79
N GLU A 126 -13.81 0.11 -11.12
CA GLU A 126 -13.29 -0.10 -12.47
C GLU A 126 -14.11 -1.10 -13.32
N ASN A 127 -15.10 -1.77 -12.72
CA ASN A 127 -16.04 -2.68 -13.39
C ASN A 127 -17.42 -2.06 -13.50
#